data_AF-A0A7S1C5Z4-F1
#
_entry.id   AF-A0A7S1C5Z4-F1
#
_cell.length_a   1.000
_cell.length_b   1.000
_cell.length_c   1.000
_cell.angle_alpha   90.00
_cell.angle_beta   90.00
_cell.angle_gamma   90.00
#
_symmetry.space_group_name_H-M   'P 1'
#
loop_
_entity.id
_entity.type
_entity.pdbx_description
1 polymer ?
#
loop_
_entity_poly.entity_id
_entity_poly.type
_entity_poly.pdbx_seq_one_letter_code
_entity_poly.pdbx_strand_id
1 'polypeptide(L)'
;REFHHMSVVNAPGGSDDLIAGGEAAMDYLGPGPPFNSGAHRYVVLVYEQKDGGAKDDALRAAAAAEFEGRGGKKAHAWAVGQGMKLVAVGAFEASWDESVDAAHKAMGFMPPPEYQSPSQQA
;
A
#
# COMPACT_ATOMS: atom_id res chain seq x y z
N ARG A 1 -4.62 -12.79 0.19
CA ARG A 1 -3.45 -12.25 0.93
C ARG A 1 -3.37 -10.77 0.59
N GLU A 2 -2.99 -9.92 1.54
CA GLU A 2 -2.83 -8.48 1.29
C GLU A 2 -1.35 -8.14 1.12
N PHE A 3 -1.08 -7.10 0.34
CA PHE A 3 0.22 -6.48 0.20
C PHE A 3 0.07 -4.97 0.44
N HIS A 4 0.92 -4.40 1.29
CA HIS A 4 0.84 -3.01 1.68
C HIS A 4 1.68 -2.13 0.74
N HIS A 5 1.00 -1.32 -0.07
CA HIS A 5 1.63 -0.49 -1.09
C HIS A 5 2.15 0.84 -0.55
N MET A 6 1.44 1.47 0.38
CA MET A 6 1.82 2.74 1.00
C MET A 6 1.04 2.96 2.30
N SER A 7 1.60 3.78 3.18
CA SER A 7 0.87 4.40 4.28
C SER A 7 1.35 5.83 4.51
N VAL A 8 0.39 6.75 4.57
CA VAL A 8 0.57 8.13 4.98
C VAL A 8 -0.30 8.36 6.22
N VAL A 9 0.25 9.00 7.23
CA VAL A 9 -0.44 9.37 8.48
C VAL A 9 -0.37 10.88 8.68
N ASN A 10 -1.04 11.40 9.70
CA ASN A 10 -1.04 12.82 10.06
C ASN A 10 -1.43 13.73 8.88
N ALA A 11 -2.27 13.23 7.97
CA ALA A 11 -2.75 13.99 6.83
C ALA A 11 -3.75 15.06 7.29
N PRO A 12 -3.58 16.34 6.91
CA PRO A 12 -4.47 17.42 7.31
C PRO A 12 -5.84 17.26 6.66
N GLY A 13 -6.89 17.16 7.48
CA GLY A 13 -8.27 17.13 7.01
C GLY A 13 -8.62 18.37 6.17
N GLY A 14 -9.37 18.17 5.08
CA GLY A 14 -9.78 19.25 4.17
C GLY A 14 -8.70 19.70 3.18
N SER A 15 -7.52 19.08 3.15
CA SER A 15 -6.53 19.29 2.09
C SER A 15 -7.00 18.69 0.76
N ASP A 16 -6.68 19.37 -0.34
CA ASP A 16 -6.85 18.85 -1.71
C ASP A 16 -5.88 17.70 -2.01
N ASP A 17 -4.79 17.59 -1.24
CA ASP A 17 -3.81 16.51 -1.32
C ASP A 17 -3.45 15.99 0.07
N LEU A 18 -4.03 14.85 0.44
CA LEU A 18 -3.77 14.17 1.70
C LEU A 18 -2.39 13.49 1.73
N ILE A 19 -1.83 13.16 0.57
CA ILE A 19 -0.54 12.46 0.46
C ILE A 19 0.58 13.47 0.68
N ALA A 20 0.58 14.58 -0.05
CA ALA A 20 1.59 15.62 0.06
C ALA A 20 1.52 16.38 1.40
N GLY A 21 0.32 16.55 1.95
CA GLY A 21 0.13 17.22 3.24
C GLY A 21 0.43 16.33 4.45
N GLY A 22 0.46 15.01 4.28
CA GLY A 22 0.69 14.05 5.35
C GLY A 22 2.15 13.61 5.49
N GLU A 23 2.33 12.58 6.30
CA GLU A 23 3.61 12.03 6.69
C GLU A 23 3.74 10.57 6.26
N ALA A 24 4.69 10.29 5.37
CA ALA A 24 4.93 8.92 4.89
C ALA A 24 5.47 8.00 6.00
N ALA A 25 4.67 7.03 6.42
CA ALA A 25 5.14 5.92 7.25
C ALA A 25 5.73 4.78 6.41
N MET A 26 5.25 4.63 5.17
CA MET A 26 5.79 3.71 4.19
C MET A 26 5.67 4.30 2.79
N ASP A 27 6.80 4.33 2.08
CA ASP A 27 6.86 4.84 0.72
C ASP A 27 6.01 4.01 -0.24
N TYR A 28 5.47 4.70 -1.23
CA TYR A 28 4.65 4.08 -2.27
C TYR A 28 5.45 3.10 -3.11
N LEU A 29 4.90 1.91 -3.22
CA LEU A 29 5.32 0.90 -4.16
C LEU A 29 4.14 0.59 -5.08
N GLY A 30 4.33 0.78 -6.38
CA GLY A 30 3.25 0.68 -7.35
C GLY A 30 2.70 -0.74 -7.54
N PRO A 31 1.69 -0.88 -8.41
CA PRO A 31 1.23 -2.17 -8.90
C PRO A 31 2.37 -2.98 -9.51
N GLY A 32 2.45 -4.26 -9.14
CA GLY A 32 3.32 -5.24 -9.76
C GLY A 32 2.64 -6.61 -9.81
N PRO A 33 1.48 -6.74 -10.48
CA PRO A 33 0.80 -8.02 -10.64
C PRO A 33 1.66 -8.96 -11.52
N PRO A 34 2.06 -10.16 -11.05
CA PRO A 34 2.84 -11.09 -11.84
C PRO A 34 2.19 -11.53 -13.15
N PHE A 35 2.99 -12.01 -14.10
CA PHE A 35 2.48 -12.58 -15.33
C PHE A 35 1.55 -13.77 -15.02
N ASN A 36 0.48 -13.94 -15.80
CA ASN A 36 -0.53 -14.99 -15.59
C ASN A 36 -1.22 -15.04 -14.21
N SER A 37 -1.06 -14.04 -13.32
CA SER A 37 -1.77 -14.00 -12.04
C SER A 37 -3.18 -13.40 -12.13
N GLY A 38 -3.53 -12.84 -13.30
CA GLY A 38 -4.79 -12.14 -13.55
C GLY A 38 -4.82 -10.72 -12.96
N ALA A 39 -5.99 -10.12 -12.94
CA ALA A 39 -6.18 -8.78 -12.39
C ALA A 39 -6.06 -8.78 -10.86
N HIS A 40 -5.22 -7.91 -10.32
CA HIS A 40 -5.11 -7.65 -8.90
C HIS A 40 -5.91 -6.40 -8.52
N ARG A 41 -6.53 -6.43 -7.34
CA ARG A 41 -7.29 -5.31 -6.78
C ARG A 41 -6.40 -4.49 -5.85
N TYR A 42 -6.34 -3.20 -6.10
CA TYR A 42 -5.62 -2.22 -5.29
C TYR A 42 -6.64 -1.34 -4.60
N VAL A 43 -6.60 -1.33 -3.26
CA VAL A 43 -7.59 -0.64 -2.44
C VAL A 43 -6.89 0.41 -1.61
N VAL A 44 -7.34 1.66 -1.74
CA VAL A 44 -6.93 2.79 -0.92
C VAL A 44 -7.99 3.00 0.14
N LEU A 45 -7.57 2.95 1.40
CA LEU A 45 -8.44 3.11 2.56
C LEU A 45 -8.06 4.42 3.25
N VAL A 46 -9.02 5.30 3.47
CA VAL A 46 -8.82 6.57 4.17
C VAL A 46 -9.49 6.50 5.52
N TYR A 47 -8.71 6.78 6.56
CA TYR A 47 -9.18 6.75 7.95
C TYR A 47 -9.09 8.14 8.58
N GLU A 48 -10.11 8.48 9.35
CA GLU A 48 -10.08 9.56 10.31
C GLU A 48 -9.31 9.08 11.55
N GLN A 49 -8.22 9.78 11.86
CA GLN A 49 -7.42 9.54 13.08
C GLN A 49 -8.25 9.88 14.33
N LYS A 50 -7.98 9.16 15.42
CA LYS A 50 -8.57 9.46 16.73
C LYS A 50 -8.21 10.86 17.21
N ASP A 51 -8.86 11.30 18.28
CA ASP A 51 -8.55 12.57 18.97
C ASP A 51 -8.59 13.80 18.02
N GLY A 52 -9.48 13.76 17.02
CA GLY A 52 -9.68 14.86 16.06
C GLY A 52 -8.53 15.04 15.04
N GLY A 53 -7.72 14.00 14.81
CA GLY A 53 -6.64 14.06 13.83
C GLY A 53 -5.41 14.83 14.30
N ALA A 54 -5.21 14.95 15.61
CA ALA A 54 -3.98 15.48 16.16
C ALA A 54 -2.77 14.70 15.62
N LYS A 55 -1.68 15.41 15.34
CA LYS A 55 -0.43 14.81 14.90
C LYS A 55 0.08 13.83 15.97
N ASP A 56 0.37 12.60 15.53
CA ASP A 56 0.82 11.51 16.39
C ASP A 56 2.07 10.85 15.75
N ASP A 57 3.25 11.18 16.27
CA ASP A 57 4.51 10.60 15.81
C ASP A 57 4.62 9.11 16.19
N ALA A 58 3.96 8.70 17.27
CA ALA A 58 3.93 7.29 17.70
C ALA A 58 3.08 6.46 16.73
N LEU A 59 1.97 7.00 16.22
CA LEU A 59 1.18 6.36 15.17
C LEU A 59 2.01 6.17 13.89
N ARG A 60 2.82 7.16 13.49
CA ARG A 60 3.71 7.04 12.33
C ARG A 60 4.71 5.90 12.51
N ALA A 61 5.38 5.84 13.67
CA ALA A 61 6.33 4.78 13.98
C ALA A 61 5.65 3.39 14.02
N ALA A 62 4.47 3.31 14.62
CA ALA A 62 3.68 2.08 14.68
C ALA A 62 3.25 1.59 13.30
N ALA A 63 2.82 2.49 12.41
CA ALA A 63 2.48 2.15 11.03
C ALA A 63 3.70 1.63 10.26
N ALA A 64 4.85 2.30 10.38
CA ALA A 64 6.08 1.88 9.73
C ALA A 64 6.51 0.47 10.16
N ALA A 65 6.43 0.18 11.47
CA ALA A 65 6.75 -1.13 12.02
C ALA A 65 5.73 -2.22 11.62
N GLU A 66 4.43 -1.94 11.73
CA GLU A 66 3.38 -2.90 11.39
C GLU A 66 3.49 -3.34 9.93
N PHE A 67 3.69 -2.39 9.02
CA PHE A 67 3.63 -2.67 7.59
C PHE A 67 4.97 -3.04 6.97
N GLU A 68 6.05 -3.10 7.77
CA GLU A 68 7.36 -3.58 7.33
C GLU A 68 7.27 -4.93 6.60
N GLY A 69 7.99 -5.06 5.49
CA GLY A 69 7.97 -6.26 4.64
C GLY A 69 6.72 -6.39 3.75
N ARG A 70 5.71 -5.52 3.90
CA ARG A 70 4.53 -5.31 3.04
C ARG A 70 3.55 -6.48 2.91
N GLY A 71 4.01 -7.72 2.84
CA GLY A 71 3.18 -8.90 2.58
C GLY A 71 2.48 -9.46 3.81
N GLY A 72 1.25 -9.97 3.63
CA GLY A 72 0.52 -10.71 4.66
C GLY A 72 -0.14 -9.85 5.74
N LYS A 73 -0.24 -8.54 5.51
CA LYS A 73 -0.76 -7.57 6.49
C LYS A 73 -2.29 -7.58 6.55
N LYS A 74 -2.84 -6.86 7.54
CA LYS A 74 -4.28 -6.69 7.77
C LYS A 74 -4.60 -5.22 8.05
N ALA A 75 -4.48 -4.39 7.02
CA ALA A 75 -4.49 -2.93 7.17
C ALA A 75 -5.75 -2.40 7.87
N HIS A 76 -6.92 -2.93 7.53
CA HIS A 76 -8.18 -2.52 8.16
C HIS A 76 -8.27 -2.94 9.63
N ALA A 77 -7.92 -4.19 9.95
CA ALA A 77 -7.95 -4.67 11.33
C ALA A 77 -6.98 -3.89 12.21
N TRP A 78 -5.78 -3.60 11.71
CA TRP A 78 -4.81 -2.78 12.40
C TRP A 78 -5.34 -1.35 12.64
N ALA A 79 -5.89 -0.71 11.62
CA ALA A 79 -6.36 0.67 11.74
C ALA A 79 -7.51 0.81 12.76
N VAL A 80 -8.46 -0.13 12.75
CA VAL A 80 -9.52 -0.21 13.76
C VAL A 80 -8.94 -0.45 15.16
N GLY A 81 -7.91 -1.28 15.28
CA GLY A 81 -7.18 -1.50 16.54
C GLY A 81 -6.50 -0.25 17.10
N GLN A 82 -6.12 0.70 16.24
CA GLN A 82 -5.61 2.02 16.64
C GLN A 82 -6.72 3.02 17.01
N GLY A 83 -8.00 2.62 16.95
CA GLY A 83 -9.15 3.49 17.20
C GLY A 83 -9.47 4.45 16.06
N MET A 84 -8.95 4.20 14.85
CA MET A 84 -9.24 5.01 13.67
C MET A 84 -10.54 4.59 12.99
N LYS A 85 -11.22 5.54 12.36
CA LYS A 85 -12.52 5.33 11.71
C LYS A 85 -12.38 5.38 10.19
N LEU A 86 -12.85 4.37 9.48
CA LEU A 86 -12.85 4.38 8.02
C LEU A 86 -13.85 5.44 7.50
N VAL A 87 -13.38 6.32 6.61
CA VAL A 87 -14.20 7.42 6.06
C VAL A 87 -14.31 7.41 4.54
N ALA A 88 -13.37 6.80 3.83
CA ALA A 88 -13.48 6.61 2.38
C ALA A 88 -12.73 5.36 1.91
N VAL A 89 -13.18 4.83 0.76
CA VAL A 89 -12.56 3.70 0.06
C VAL A 89 -12.50 4.04 -1.42
N GLY A 90 -11.32 3.90 -2.01
CA GLY A 90 -11.10 3.91 -3.45
C GLY A 90 -10.49 2.59 -3.89
N ALA A 91 -10.76 2.16 -5.12
CA ALA A 91 -10.14 0.96 -5.66
C ALA A 91 -9.92 1.07 -7.17
N PHE A 92 -8.88 0.37 -7.63
CA PHE A 92 -8.65 0.13 -9.05
C PHE A 92 -8.09 -1.28 -9.25
N GLU A 93 -8.05 -1.73 -10.49
CA GLU A 93 -7.48 -3.02 -10.87
C GLU A 93 -6.30 -2.80 -11.81
N ALA A 94 -5.28 -3.65 -11.67
CA ALA A 94 -4.18 -3.73 -12.62
C ALA A 94 -3.86 -5.19 -12.92
N SER A 95 -3.51 -5.45 -14.18
CA SER A 95 -2.99 -6.73 -14.64
C SER A 95 -1.56 -6.53 -15.12
N TRP A 96 -0.85 -7.63 -15.34
CA TRP A 96 0.51 -7.56 -15.87
C TRP A 96 0.52 -6.87 -17.24
N ASP A 97 1.52 -6.02 -17.44
CA ASP A 97 2.02 -5.54 -18.73
C ASP A 97 3.56 -5.54 -18.70
N GLU A 98 4.22 -5.19 -19.80
CA GLU A 98 5.69 -5.22 -19.89
C GLU A 98 6.39 -4.26 -18.91
N SER A 99 5.69 -3.22 -18.44
CA SER A 99 6.25 -2.27 -17.46
C SER A 99 6.41 -2.90 -16.08
N VAL A 100 5.60 -3.91 -15.76
CA VAL A 100 5.65 -4.62 -14.48
C VAL A 100 6.98 -5.37 -14.31
N ASP A 101 7.57 -5.89 -15.38
CA ASP A 101 8.87 -6.57 -15.30
C ASP A 101 9.99 -5.61 -14.90
N ALA A 102 9.96 -4.38 -15.40
CA ALA A 102 10.87 -3.32 -14.98
C ALA A 102 10.65 -2.95 -13.50
N ALA A 103 9.39 -2.88 -13.06
CA ALA A 103 9.05 -2.65 -11.67
C ALA A 103 9.56 -3.78 -10.75
N HIS A 104 9.34 -5.04 -11.11
CA HIS A 104 9.86 -6.23 -10.42
C HIS A 104 11.39 -6.15 -10.24
N LYS A 105 12.11 -5.82 -11.31
CA LYS A 105 13.56 -5.64 -11.26
C LYS A 105 13.98 -4.52 -10.31
N ALA A 106 13.34 -3.35 -10.38
CA ALA A 106 13.63 -2.23 -9.48
C ALA A 106 13.36 -2.56 -8.01
N MET A 107 12.36 -3.42 -7.75
CA MET A 107 12.01 -3.93 -6.43
C MET A 107 12.90 -5.08 -5.94
N GLY A 108 13.76 -5.64 -6.79
CA GLY A 108 14.50 -6.87 -6.48
C GLY A 108 13.59 -8.09 -6.27
N PHE A 109 12.41 -8.09 -6.88
CA PHE A 109 11.43 -9.17 -6.77
C PHE A 109 11.40 -10.01 -8.04
N MET A 110 11.47 -11.34 -7.87
CA MET A 110 11.25 -12.30 -8.94
C MET A 110 10.04 -13.17 -8.55
N PRO A 111 8.97 -13.21 -9.34
CA PRO A 111 7.82 -14.05 -9.05
C PRO A 111 8.17 -15.54 -9.15
N PRO A 112 7.35 -16.44 -8.56
CA PRO A 112 7.48 -17.89 -8.77
C PRO A 112 7.45 -18.25 -10.27
N PRO A 113 8.12 -19.35 -10.69
CA PRO A 113 8.28 -19.70 -12.11
C PRO A 113 6.98 -19.69 -12.93
N GLU A 114 5.88 -20.16 -12.34
CA GLU A 114 4.57 -20.20 -13.00
C GLU A 114 3.97 -18.82 -13.29
N TYR A 115 4.50 -17.76 -12.66
CA TYR A 115 4.08 -16.37 -12.81
C TYR A 115 5.17 -15.44 -13.37
N GLN A 116 6.28 -16.00 -13.85
CA GLN A 116 7.31 -15.23 -14.54
C GLN A 116 6.88 -14.98 -15.98
N SER A 117 7.04 -13.74 -16.45
CA SER A 117 6.85 -13.42 -17.87
C SER A 117 7.92 -14.10 -18.73
N PRO A 118 7.73 -14.19 -20.06
CA PRO A 118 8.79 -14.66 -20.96
C PRO A 118 10.10 -13.88 -20.82
N SER A 119 10.05 -12.59 -20.48
CA SER A 119 11.24 -11.74 -20.31
C SER A 119 11.98 -12.04 -19.00
N GLN A 120 11.26 -12.47 -17.96
CA GLN A 120 11.82 -12.81 -16.65
C GLN A 120 12.42 -14.22 -16.60
N GLN A 121 12.02 -15.10 -17.53
CA GLN A 121 12.57 -16.46 -17.68
C GLN A 121 13.84 -16.51 -18.53
N ALA A 122 14.12 -15.45 -19.30
CA ALA A 122 15.20 -15.38 -20.29
C ALA A 122 16.58 -15.10 -19.68
#